data_AF-A0A7C7NZI9-F1
#
_entry.id   AF-A0A7C7NZI9-F1
#
_cell.length_a   1.000
_cell.length_b   1.000
_cell.length_c   1.000
_cell.angle_alpha   90.00
_cell.angle_beta   90.00
_cell.angle_gamma   90.00
#
_symmetry.space_group_name_H-M   'P 1'
#
loop_
_entity.id
_entity.type
_entity.pdbx_description
1 polymer ?
#
loop_
_entity_poly.entity_id
_entity_poly.type
_entity_poly.pdbx_seq_one_letter_code
_entity_poly.pdbx_strand_id
1 'polypeptide(L)'
;SSGTTSKQVNNEQDVRFVGFLGTVGEGSLALAAIIACTAGFATLGDWQGYYTSFATNGIDAFVQGGGGILASIPGISESFGRTLLAVMAILFAATTMDTGVRLLRYIVQEWGTIYDIPVLTGKGLSTVLAVGCCLALAFGSGGGGEGGLIIWPLFGTTNQLLAALTLLVLSVFILKQGRPTVYTLAPFSFLLFMTVWALLTQLRGFYDNEQYFLLGLDAVILVTAIWVGLESLSALRKAASESRESSA
;
A
#
# COMPACT_ATOMS: atom_id res chain seq x y z
N SER A 1 -13.10 -5.44 -22.08
CA SER A 1 -13.32 -5.63 -20.63
C SER A 1 -11.96 -5.53 -19.97
N SER A 2 -11.67 -4.42 -19.29
CA SER A 2 -10.37 -4.20 -18.63
C SER A 2 -10.24 -5.22 -17.49
N GLY A 3 -9.02 -5.68 -17.21
CA GLY A 3 -8.74 -6.59 -16.09
C GLY A 3 -9.04 -6.00 -14.69
N THR A 4 -9.50 -4.75 -14.65
CA THR A 4 -9.85 -3.94 -13.48
C THR A 4 -11.34 -3.62 -13.38
N THR A 5 -12.13 -3.93 -14.43
CA THR A 5 -13.58 -3.89 -14.30
C THR A 5 -13.97 -5.02 -13.34
N SER A 6 -14.49 -4.69 -12.15
CA SER A 6 -15.09 -5.69 -11.27
C SER A 6 -16.08 -6.48 -12.10
N LYS A 7 -15.77 -7.76 -12.37
CA LYS A 7 -16.71 -8.66 -13.03
C LYS A 7 -17.84 -8.84 -12.02
N GLN A 8 -18.90 -8.05 -12.21
CA GLN A 8 -20.05 -8.10 -11.33
C GLN A 8 -20.53 -9.55 -11.31
N VAL A 9 -20.57 -10.11 -10.11
CA VAL A 9 -20.99 -11.47 -9.87
C VAL A 9 -22.49 -11.43 -9.62
N ASN A 10 -23.27 -12.23 -10.34
CA ASN A 10 -24.73 -12.20 -10.25
C ASN A 10 -25.26 -12.77 -8.92
N ASN A 11 -24.49 -13.63 -8.26
CA ASN A 11 -24.84 -14.27 -7.00
C ASN A 11 -23.64 -14.22 -6.04
N GLU A 12 -23.88 -13.96 -4.75
CA GLU A 12 -22.88 -14.00 -3.70
C GLU A 12 -22.17 -15.37 -3.62
N GLN A 13 -22.87 -16.47 -3.93
CA GLN A 13 -22.30 -17.81 -3.96
C GLN A 13 -21.29 -18.04 -5.09
N ASP A 14 -21.33 -17.22 -6.14
CA ASP A 14 -20.39 -17.29 -7.26
C ASP A 14 -19.11 -16.47 -6.97
N VAL A 15 -19.07 -15.74 -5.86
CA VAL A 15 -17.89 -15.00 -5.42
C VAL A 15 -16.84 -16.01 -4.99
N ARG A 16 -15.70 -16.01 -5.68
CA ARG A 16 -14.56 -16.83 -5.28
C ARG A 16 -14.07 -16.38 -3.91
N PHE A 17 -13.71 -17.34 -3.07
CA PHE A 17 -13.13 -17.07 -1.77
C PHE A 17 -11.86 -16.20 -1.93
N VAL A 18 -11.95 -14.93 -1.53
CA VAL A 18 -10.79 -14.03 -1.43
C VAL A 18 -10.34 -14.00 0.03
N GLY A 19 -9.54 -15.01 0.38
CA GLY A 19 -8.55 -15.01 1.45
C GLY A 19 -8.89 -14.32 2.78
N PHE A 20 -9.86 -14.84 3.54
CA PHE A 20 -10.10 -14.43 4.94
C PHE A 20 -8.88 -14.69 5.88
N LEU A 21 -7.90 -15.48 5.43
CA LEU A 21 -6.65 -15.78 6.14
C LEU A 21 -5.42 -15.07 5.57
N GLY A 22 -5.54 -14.37 4.43
CA GLY A 22 -4.42 -13.65 3.82
C GLY A 22 -3.82 -12.61 4.78
N THR A 23 -4.69 -11.83 5.43
CA THR A 23 -4.30 -10.83 6.43
C THR A 23 -3.67 -11.45 7.67
N VAL A 24 -4.08 -12.66 8.08
CA VAL A 24 -3.46 -13.39 9.19
C VAL A 24 -2.04 -13.86 8.81
N GLY A 25 -1.86 -14.31 7.57
CA GLY A 25 -0.56 -14.66 7.01
C GLY A 25 0.39 -13.45 6.93
N GLU A 26 -0.10 -12.32 6.42
CA GLU A 26 0.65 -11.06 6.38
C GLU A 26 0.99 -10.56 7.80
N GLY A 27 0.04 -10.64 8.74
CA GLY A 27 0.27 -10.29 10.14
C GLY A 27 1.30 -11.19 10.83
N SER A 28 1.29 -12.48 10.52
CA SER A 28 2.25 -13.45 11.03
C SER A 28 3.65 -13.21 10.47
N LEU A 29 3.75 -12.88 9.17
CA LEU A 29 5.01 -12.46 8.56
C LEU A 29 5.55 -11.17 9.17
N ALA A 30 4.68 -10.18 9.41
CA ALA A 30 5.05 -8.93 10.07
C ALA A 30 5.57 -9.18 11.50
N LEU A 31 4.89 -10.04 12.26
CA LEU A 31 5.35 -10.43 13.60
C LEU A 31 6.70 -11.13 13.55
N ALA A 32 6.89 -12.08 12.63
CA ALA A 32 8.17 -12.77 12.45
C ALA A 32 9.30 -11.79 12.08
N ALA A 33 9.02 -10.81 11.22
CA ALA A 33 9.96 -9.75 10.86
C ALA A 33 10.33 -8.86 12.05
N ILE A 34 9.36 -8.48 12.88
CA ILE A 34 9.62 -7.72 14.11
C ILE A 34 10.53 -8.52 15.05
N ILE A 35 10.25 -9.80 15.27
CA ILE A 35 11.05 -10.67 16.13
C ILE A 35 12.48 -10.81 15.57
N ALA A 36 12.62 -11.07 14.28
CA ALA A 36 13.93 -11.16 13.62
C ALA A 36 14.74 -9.86 13.77
N CYS A 37 14.12 -8.70 13.57
CA CYS A 37 14.77 -7.39 13.68
C CYS A 37 15.04 -6.94 15.13
N THR A 38 14.43 -7.57 16.14
CA THR A 38 14.56 -7.14 17.55
C THR A 38 15.25 -8.20 18.39
N ALA A 39 14.58 -9.33 18.59
CA ALA A 39 15.04 -10.44 19.42
C ALA A 39 15.99 -11.42 18.70
N GLY A 40 16.24 -11.22 17.39
CA GLY A 40 17.15 -12.05 16.63
C GLY A 40 18.64 -11.79 16.90
N PHE A 41 18.97 -10.72 17.62
CA PHE A 41 20.33 -10.40 18.04
C PHE A 41 20.67 -11.10 19.36
N ALA A 42 21.90 -11.60 19.48
CA ALA A 42 22.33 -12.41 20.63
C ALA A 42 22.29 -11.64 21.96
N THR A 43 22.61 -10.35 21.94
CA THR A 43 22.59 -9.49 23.12
C THR A 43 21.96 -8.13 22.84
N LEU A 44 21.49 -7.46 23.89
CA LEU A 44 21.03 -6.07 23.81
C LEU A 44 22.14 -5.12 23.31
N GLY A 45 23.40 -5.40 23.67
CA GLY A 45 24.55 -4.62 23.21
C GLY A 45 24.76 -4.74 21.70
N ASP A 46 24.61 -5.94 21.14
CA ASP A 46 24.72 -6.16 19.69
C ASP A 46 23.58 -5.46 18.94
N TRP A 47 22.37 -5.52 19.49
CA TRP A 47 21.22 -4.81 18.92
C TRP A 47 21.42 -3.29 18.92
N GLN A 48 21.88 -2.72 20.05
CA GLN A 48 22.17 -1.28 20.18
C GLN A 48 23.36 -0.83 19.33
N GLY A 49 24.35 -1.69 19.15
CA GLY A 49 25.48 -1.43 18.26
C GLY A 49 25.09 -1.45 16.78
N TYR A 50 24.08 -2.25 16.42
CA TYR A 50 23.58 -2.36 15.05
C TYR A 50 22.62 -1.23 14.67
N TYR A 51 21.65 -0.93 15.54
CA TYR A 51 20.62 0.07 15.27
C TYR A 51 21.04 1.46 15.74
N THR A 52 21.45 2.30 14.79
CA THR A 52 21.60 3.75 15.01
C THR A 52 20.29 4.51 14.80
N SER A 53 19.40 4.00 13.94
CA SER A 53 18.04 4.48 13.72
C SER A 53 17.18 3.32 13.18
N PHE A 54 15.88 3.30 13.52
CA PHE A 54 14.94 2.28 13.02
C PHE A 54 14.73 2.31 11.50
N ALA A 55 15.10 3.39 10.82
CA ALA A 55 14.94 3.55 9.38
C ALA A 55 16.14 3.03 8.56
N THR A 56 17.22 2.60 9.22
CA THR A 56 18.49 2.26 8.56
C THR A 56 18.73 0.74 8.62
N ASN A 57 19.22 0.16 7.52
CA ASN A 57 19.65 -1.26 7.42
C ASN A 57 18.57 -2.31 7.79
N GLY A 58 17.29 -2.02 7.55
CA GLY A 58 16.19 -2.90 7.97
C GLY A 58 16.23 -4.31 7.36
N ILE A 59 16.55 -4.44 6.06
CA ILE A 59 16.66 -5.74 5.39
C ILE A 59 17.83 -6.54 5.96
N ASP A 60 18.99 -5.90 6.14
CA ASP A 60 20.15 -6.58 6.69
C ASP A 60 19.93 -7.01 8.15
N ALA A 61 19.21 -6.21 8.93
CA ALA A 61 18.82 -6.58 10.30
C ALA A 61 17.91 -7.81 10.31
N PHE A 62 16.93 -7.83 9.42
CA PHE A 62 16.02 -8.96 9.24
C PHE A 62 16.76 -10.24 8.87
N VAL A 63 17.72 -10.15 7.94
CA VAL A 63 18.54 -11.28 7.51
C VAL A 63 19.47 -11.77 8.62
N GLN A 64 20.13 -10.84 9.32
CA GLN A 64 21.07 -11.17 10.40
C GLN A 64 20.36 -11.78 11.60
N GLY A 65 19.37 -11.08 12.14
CA GLY A 65 18.64 -11.56 13.31
C GLY A 65 17.79 -12.79 13.00
N GLY A 66 17.14 -12.85 11.83
CA GLY A 66 16.41 -14.04 11.40
C GLY A 66 17.32 -15.25 11.16
N GLY A 67 18.51 -15.03 10.59
CA GLY A 67 19.53 -16.06 10.45
C GLY A 67 20.06 -16.59 11.78
N GLY A 68 20.26 -15.71 12.77
CA GLY A 68 20.62 -16.09 14.14
C GLY A 68 19.53 -16.93 14.82
N ILE A 69 18.26 -16.56 14.67
CA ILE A 69 17.13 -17.36 15.16
C ILE A 69 17.14 -18.75 14.53
N LEU A 70 17.31 -18.86 13.21
CA LEU A 70 17.35 -20.16 12.53
C LEU A 70 18.54 -21.00 12.96
N ALA A 71 19.69 -20.40 13.27
CA ALA A 71 20.87 -21.11 13.77
C ALA A 71 20.65 -21.78 15.14
N SER A 72 19.64 -21.36 15.90
CA SER A 72 19.25 -22.02 17.14
C SER A 72 18.57 -23.38 16.91
N ILE A 73 18.12 -23.66 15.69
CA ILE A 73 17.51 -24.93 15.31
C ILE A 73 18.63 -25.96 15.05
N PRO A 74 18.65 -27.10 15.77
CA PRO A 74 19.68 -28.13 15.56
C PRO A 74 19.76 -28.58 14.09
N GLY A 75 20.96 -28.51 13.51
CA GLY A 75 21.22 -28.91 12.13
C GLY A 75 21.15 -27.77 11.09
N ILE A 76 20.81 -26.54 11.48
CA ILE A 76 20.81 -25.37 10.60
C ILE A 76 22.02 -24.49 10.89
N SER A 77 22.90 -24.29 9.90
CA SER A 77 24.00 -23.33 10.01
C SER A 77 23.48 -21.89 9.85
N GLU A 78 24.08 -20.94 10.57
CA GLU A 78 23.74 -19.51 10.46
C GLU A 78 23.88 -18.98 9.03
N SER A 79 24.91 -19.39 8.28
CA SER A 79 25.11 -18.98 6.89
C SER A 79 23.96 -19.41 5.98
N PHE A 80 23.46 -20.64 6.16
CA PHE A 80 22.27 -21.12 5.48
C PHE A 80 21.03 -20.31 5.87
N GLY A 81 20.81 -20.07 7.17
CA GLY A 81 19.69 -19.27 7.66
C GLY A 81 19.68 -17.86 7.06
N ARG A 82 20.82 -17.16 7.09
CA ARG A 82 20.97 -15.83 6.49
C ARG A 82 20.70 -15.86 4.98
N THR A 83 21.22 -16.86 4.27
CA THR A 83 20.95 -17.01 2.83
C THR A 83 19.47 -17.23 2.55
N LEU A 84 18.80 -18.07 3.34
CA LEU A 84 17.37 -18.33 3.21
C LEU A 84 16.54 -17.05 3.40
N LEU A 85 16.80 -16.29 4.46
CA LEU A 85 16.09 -15.05 4.75
C LEU A 85 16.37 -13.97 3.69
N ALA A 86 17.60 -13.87 3.21
CA ALA A 86 17.96 -12.94 2.14
C ALA A 86 17.23 -13.28 0.83
N VAL A 87 17.22 -14.55 0.43
CA VAL A 87 16.47 -15.02 -0.75
C VAL A 87 14.98 -14.74 -0.58
N MET A 88 14.42 -14.99 0.61
CA MET A 88 13.02 -14.68 0.89
C MET A 88 12.70 -13.19 0.73
N ALA A 89 13.54 -12.30 1.26
CA ALA A 89 13.38 -10.85 1.11
C ALA A 89 13.48 -10.40 -0.36
N ILE A 90 14.45 -10.94 -1.11
CA ILE A 90 14.63 -10.64 -2.54
C ILE A 90 13.43 -11.13 -3.36
N LEU A 91 12.95 -12.36 -3.12
CA LEU A 91 11.80 -12.92 -3.82
C LEU A 91 10.51 -12.16 -3.49
N PHE A 92 10.34 -11.73 -2.25
CA PHE A 92 9.22 -10.89 -1.84
C PHE A 92 9.23 -9.55 -2.59
N ALA A 93 10.40 -8.88 -2.63
CA ALA A 93 10.57 -7.65 -3.39
C ALA A 93 10.31 -7.85 -4.89
N ALA A 94 10.85 -8.92 -5.49
CA ALA A 94 10.67 -9.23 -6.91
C ALA A 94 9.20 -9.52 -7.28
N THR A 95 8.49 -10.28 -6.44
CA THR A 95 7.07 -10.60 -6.67
C THR A 95 6.19 -9.36 -6.53
N THR A 96 6.50 -8.50 -5.56
CA THR A 96 5.82 -7.21 -5.36
C THR A 96 6.06 -6.29 -6.57
N MET A 97 7.30 -6.25 -7.07
CA MET A 97 7.67 -5.46 -8.25
C MET A 97 6.94 -5.94 -9.52
N ASP A 98 6.91 -7.25 -9.79
CA ASP A 98 6.18 -7.80 -10.94
C ASP A 98 4.70 -7.42 -10.90
N THR A 99 4.08 -7.53 -9.71
CA THR A 99 2.69 -7.14 -9.50
C THR A 99 2.50 -5.63 -9.68
N GLY A 100 3.39 -4.81 -9.12
CA GLY A 100 3.34 -3.35 -9.21
C GLY A 100 3.46 -2.84 -10.64
N VAL A 101 4.46 -3.32 -11.40
CA VAL A 101 4.65 -2.95 -12.82
C VAL A 101 3.44 -3.39 -13.65
N ARG A 102 2.87 -4.55 -13.35
CA ARG A 102 1.68 -5.05 -14.03
C ARG A 102 0.45 -4.17 -13.78
N LEU A 103 0.25 -3.74 -12.53
CA LEU A 103 -0.84 -2.82 -12.18
C LEU A 103 -0.65 -1.45 -12.82
N LEU A 104 0.57 -0.91 -12.80
CA LEU A 104 0.89 0.36 -13.46
C LEU A 104 0.63 0.30 -14.97
N ARG A 105 0.98 -0.83 -15.61
CA ARG A 105 0.62 -1.06 -17.01
C ARG A 105 -0.89 -1.02 -17.23
N TYR A 106 -1.69 -1.62 -16.36
CA TYR A 106 -3.15 -1.59 -16.48
C TYR A 106 -3.69 -0.15 -16.40
N ILE A 107 -3.13 0.68 -15.51
CA ILE A 107 -3.47 2.11 -15.44
C ILE A 107 -3.16 2.82 -16.76
N VAL A 108 -1.98 2.56 -17.37
CA VAL A 108 -1.63 3.15 -18.68
C VAL A 108 -2.59 2.68 -19.79
N GLN A 109 -2.98 1.40 -19.78
CA GLN A 109 -3.94 0.86 -20.75
C GLN A 109 -5.35 1.45 -20.56
N GLU A 110 -5.75 1.74 -19.32
CA GLU A 110 -6.99 2.44 -19.01
C GLU A 110 -6.98 3.86 -19.54
N TRP A 111 -5.88 4.61 -19.37
CA TRP A 111 -5.74 5.92 -19.99
C TRP A 111 -5.85 5.85 -21.51
N GLY A 112 -5.25 4.84 -22.12
CA GLY A 112 -5.41 4.58 -23.56
C GLY A 112 -6.86 4.36 -23.99
N THR A 113 -7.68 3.79 -23.11
CA THR A 113 -9.12 3.56 -23.38
C THR A 113 -9.96 4.81 -23.10
N ILE A 114 -9.69 5.53 -22.01
CA ILE A 114 -10.43 6.72 -21.58
C ILE A 114 -10.21 7.89 -22.53
N TYR A 115 -8.95 8.10 -22.96
CA TYR A 115 -8.57 9.22 -23.83
C TYR A 115 -8.51 8.85 -25.32
N ASP A 116 -8.99 7.66 -25.69
CA ASP A 116 -9.00 7.16 -27.07
C ASP A 116 -7.61 7.21 -27.74
N ILE A 117 -6.59 6.66 -27.06
CA ILE A 117 -5.20 6.55 -27.55
C ILE A 117 -4.88 5.07 -27.78
N PRO A 118 -5.13 4.53 -29.00
CA PRO A 118 -5.06 3.09 -29.26
C PRO A 118 -3.69 2.47 -28.96
N VAL A 119 -2.61 3.24 -29.15
CA VAL A 119 -1.23 2.78 -28.95
C VAL A 119 -0.95 2.41 -27.48
N LEU A 120 -1.63 3.06 -26.52
CA LEU A 120 -1.47 2.79 -25.09
C LEU A 120 -2.24 1.55 -24.62
N THR A 121 -3.20 1.06 -25.40
CA THR A 121 -4.00 -0.13 -25.05
C THR A 121 -3.21 -1.43 -25.23
N GLY A 122 -2.19 -1.44 -26.08
CA GLY A 122 -1.34 -2.60 -26.36
C GLY A 122 -0.37 -2.94 -25.22
N LYS A 123 0.00 -4.22 -25.08
CA LYS A 123 0.91 -4.68 -24.01
C LYS A 123 2.33 -4.12 -24.12
N GLY A 124 2.82 -3.85 -25.33
CA GLY A 124 4.21 -3.41 -25.55
C GLY A 124 4.48 -2.03 -24.96
N LEU A 125 3.92 -0.99 -25.58
CA LEU A 125 4.15 0.40 -25.17
C LEU A 125 3.74 0.66 -23.72
N SER A 126 2.60 0.12 -23.27
CA SER A 126 2.16 0.27 -21.88
C SER A 126 3.14 -0.33 -20.87
N THR A 127 3.77 -1.48 -21.18
CA THR A 127 4.80 -2.07 -20.31
C THR A 127 6.06 -1.21 -20.32
N VAL A 128 6.50 -0.72 -21.48
CA VAL A 128 7.68 0.15 -21.60
C VAL A 128 7.48 1.45 -20.81
N LEU A 129 6.29 2.05 -20.88
CA LEU A 129 5.96 3.24 -20.12
C LEU A 129 5.90 2.96 -18.61
N ALA A 130 5.28 1.84 -18.19
CA ALA A 130 5.23 1.47 -16.79
C ALA A 130 6.63 1.24 -16.21
N VAL A 131 7.44 0.39 -16.85
CA VAL A 131 8.83 0.11 -16.43
C VAL A 131 9.68 1.37 -16.51
N GLY A 132 9.56 2.15 -17.58
CA GLY A 132 10.30 3.39 -17.79
C GLY A 132 10.02 4.42 -16.71
N CYS A 133 8.76 4.57 -16.28
CA CYS A 133 8.39 5.44 -15.15
C CYS A 133 9.03 4.96 -13.84
N CYS A 134 8.97 3.66 -13.55
CA CYS A 134 9.62 3.09 -12.36
C CYS A 134 11.14 3.29 -12.37
N LEU A 135 11.81 3.08 -13.51
CA LEU A 135 13.25 3.29 -13.66
C LEU A 135 13.61 4.77 -13.54
N ALA A 136 12.82 5.65 -14.15
CA ALA A 136 13.02 7.09 -14.04
C ALA A 136 12.89 7.58 -12.59
N LEU A 137 11.95 7.03 -11.81
CA LEU A 137 11.84 7.33 -10.38
C LEU A 137 13.00 6.74 -9.57
N ALA A 138 13.40 5.50 -9.84
CA ALA A 138 14.48 4.84 -9.10
C ALA A 138 15.84 5.52 -9.31
N PHE A 139 16.16 5.88 -10.56
CA PHE A 139 17.46 6.45 -10.93
C PHE A 139 17.46 7.97 -11.12
N GLY A 140 16.28 8.61 -11.10
CA GLY A 140 16.13 10.04 -11.37
C GLY A 140 16.65 10.96 -10.27
N SER A 141 16.86 10.44 -9.05
CA SER A 141 17.39 11.21 -7.93
C SER A 141 18.86 10.92 -7.60
N GLY A 142 19.53 10.07 -8.38
CA GLY A 142 20.91 9.65 -8.16
C GLY A 142 21.20 8.25 -8.70
N GLY A 143 22.46 7.95 -9.01
CA GLY A 143 22.88 6.70 -9.65
C GLY A 143 22.68 5.42 -8.82
N GLY A 144 22.35 5.55 -7.53
CA GLY A 144 22.22 4.42 -6.60
C GLY A 144 20.89 3.65 -6.67
N GLY A 145 19.89 4.11 -7.43
CA GLY A 145 18.58 3.46 -7.48
C GLY A 145 17.67 3.75 -6.28
N GLU A 146 18.06 4.69 -5.42
CA GLU A 146 17.39 5.04 -4.17
C GLU A 146 16.20 6.00 -4.35
N GLY A 147 15.91 6.46 -5.57
CA GLY A 147 14.90 7.50 -5.79
C GLY A 147 13.47 7.09 -5.44
N GLY A 148 13.18 5.79 -5.37
CA GLY A 148 11.93 5.29 -4.80
C GLY A 148 11.75 5.63 -3.31
N LEU A 149 12.84 5.77 -2.54
CA LEU A 149 12.78 6.14 -1.13
C LEU A 149 12.31 7.58 -0.91
N ILE A 150 12.47 8.44 -1.92
CA ILE A 150 12.04 9.84 -1.85
C ILE A 150 10.52 9.93 -1.71
N ILE A 151 9.77 9.14 -2.46
CA ILE A 151 8.29 9.15 -2.40
C ILE A 151 7.74 8.33 -1.22
N TRP A 152 8.60 7.70 -0.42
CA TRP A 152 8.18 6.85 0.70
C TRP A 152 7.23 7.53 1.70
N PRO A 153 7.41 8.81 2.09
CA PRO A 153 6.46 9.47 3.01
C PRO A 153 5.03 9.56 2.47
N LEU A 154 4.88 9.65 1.14
CA LEU A 154 3.61 9.79 0.42
C LEU A 154 2.89 8.46 0.23
N PHE A 155 3.63 7.35 0.30
CA PHE A 155 3.06 6.00 0.26
C PHE A 155 2.08 5.78 1.42
N GLY A 156 2.44 6.24 2.63
CA GLY A 156 1.61 6.09 3.82
C GLY A 156 0.25 6.77 3.67
N THR A 157 0.22 8.04 3.24
CA THR A 157 -1.02 8.82 3.09
C THR A 157 -1.88 8.30 1.93
N THR A 158 -1.26 7.85 0.83
CA THR A 158 -1.98 7.24 -0.31
C THR A 158 -2.68 5.94 0.10
N ASN A 159 -2.02 5.08 0.87
CA ASN A 159 -2.62 3.83 1.35
C ASN A 159 -3.78 4.08 2.31
N GLN A 160 -3.65 5.09 3.18
CA GLN A 160 -4.74 5.47 4.06
C GLN A 160 -5.94 5.98 3.26
N LEU A 161 -5.73 6.75 2.20
CA LEU A 161 -6.81 7.21 1.34
C LEU A 161 -7.56 6.05 0.66
N LEU A 162 -6.85 5.02 0.19
CA LEU A 162 -7.47 3.81 -0.36
C LEU A 162 -8.27 3.03 0.70
N ALA A 163 -7.75 2.96 1.94
CA ALA A 163 -8.47 2.36 3.06
C ALA A 163 -9.74 3.14 3.40
N ALA A 164 -9.69 4.48 3.38
CA ALA A 164 -10.86 5.34 3.57
C ALA A 164 -11.92 5.09 2.48
N LEU A 165 -11.52 5.02 1.20
CA LEU A 165 -12.44 4.73 0.10
C LEU A 165 -13.10 3.35 0.27
N THR A 166 -12.33 2.35 0.70
CA THR A 166 -12.86 1.00 0.96
C THR A 166 -13.90 1.01 2.08
N LEU A 167 -13.59 1.66 3.21
CA LEU A 167 -14.52 1.78 4.33
C LEU A 167 -15.79 2.54 3.94
N LEU A 168 -15.69 3.58 3.11
CA LEU A 168 -16.83 4.30 2.58
C LEU A 168 -17.74 3.40 1.74
N VAL A 169 -17.17 2.63 0.81
CA VAL A 169 -17.93 1.68 -0.02
C VAL A 169 -18.64 0.66 0.87
N LEU A 170 -17.96 0.13 1.89
CA LEU A 170 -18.57 -0.76 2.89
C LEU A 170 -19.67 -0.07 3.69
N SER A 171 -19.50 1.18 4.09
CA SER A 171 -20.53 1.95 4.79
C SER A 171 -21.78 2.13 3.92
N VAL A 172 -21.63 2.49 2.65
CA VAL A 172 -22.75 2.62 1.70
C VAL A 172 -23.45 1.27 1.49
N PHE A 173 -22.68 0.19 1.36
CA PHE A 173 -23.22 -1.15 1.21
C PHE A 173 -24.04 -1.60 2.44
N ILE A 174 -23.50 -1.43 3.65
CA ILE A 174 -24.19 -1.75 4.91
C ILE A 174 -25.43 -0.88 5.10
N LEU A 175 -25.34 0.40 4.73
CA LEU A 175 -26.48 1.33 4.79
C LEU A 175 -27.64 0.84 3.92
N LYS A 176 -27.34 0.40 2.70
CA LYS A 176 -28.35 -0.16 1.77
C LYS A 176 -28.98 -1.45 2.26
N GLN A 177 -28.34 -2.17 3.18
CA GLN A 177 -28.91 -3.34 3.86
C GLN A 177 -29.73 -2.99 5.12
N GLY A 178 -29.88 -1.70 5.46
CA GLY A 178 -30.57 -1.28 6.68
C GLY A 178 -29.84 -1.64 7.98
N ARG A 179 -28.54 -1.91 7.91
CA ARG A 179 -27.70 -2.30 9.06
C ARG A 179 -26.97 -1.09 9.66
N PRO A 180 -26.57 -1.15 10.95
CA PRO A 180 -25.87 -0.04 11.60
C PRO A 180 -24.50 0.23 10.95
N THR A 181 -24.35 1.42 10.37
CA THR A 181 -23.14 1.86 9.66
C THR A 181 -22.03 2.39 10.57
N VAL A 182 -22.30 2.58 11.86
CA VAL A 182 -21.35 3.14 12.83
C VAL A 182 -20.03 2.38 12.84
N TYR A 183 -20.07 1.05 12.71
CA TYR A 183 -18.88 0.19 12.73
C TYR A 183 -17.93 0.39 11.54
N THR A 184 -18.39 1.00 10.45
CA THR A 184 -17.53 1.33 9.29
C THR A 184 -17.30 2.83 9.17
N LEU A 185 -18.31 3.65 9.48
CA LEU A 185 -18.22 5.11 9.43
C LEU A 185 -17.32 5.72 10.51
N ALA A 186 -17.29 5.15 11.72
CA ALA A 186 -16.42 5.67 12.78
C ALA A 186 -14.93 5.44 12.43
N PRO A 187 -14.49 4.22 12.03
CA PRO A 187 -13.13 4.02 11.52
C PRO A 187 -12.83 4.87 10.28
N PHE A 188 -13.77 4.99 9.34
CA PHE A 188 -13.63 5.83 8.16
C PHE A 188 -13.34 7.29 8.52
N SER A 189 -14.16 7.87 9.40
CA SER A 189 -14.06 9.28 9.79
C SER A 189 -12.75 9.56 10.50
N PHE A 190 -12.34 8.66 11.42
CA PHE A 190 -11.06 8.76 12.10
C PHE A 190 -9.89 8.67 11.12
N LEU A 191 -9.92 7.68 10.21
CA LEU A 191 -8.85 7.45 9.24
C LEU A 191 -8.73 8.63 8.29
N LEU A 192 -9.83 9.13 7.72
CA LEU A 192 -9.85 10.30 6.84
C LEU A 192 -9.30 11.55 7.55
N PHE A 193 -9.70 11.78 8.80
CA PHE A 193 -9.16 12.88 9.60
C PHE A 193 -7.64 12.78 9.77
N MET A 194 -7.14 11.60 10.17
CA MET A 194 -5.71 11.35 10.33
C MET A 194 -4.94 11.52 9.01
N THR A 195 -5.52 11.10 7.88
CA THR A 195 -4.91 11.26 6.56
C THR A 195 -4.79 12.73 6.17
N VAL A 196 -5.86 13.51 6.31
CA VAL A 196 -5.83 14.95 6.02
C VAL A 196 -4.84 15.66 6.94
N TRP A 197 -4.81 15.32 8.23
CA TRP A 197 -3.85 15.87 9.18
C TRP A 197 -2.40 15.55 8.81
N ALA A 198 -2.13 14.30 8.43
CA ALA A 198 -0.80 13.86 7.99
C ALA A 198 -0.36 14.58 6.71
N LEU A 199 -1.25 14.71 5.72
CA LEU A 199 -0.98 15.44 4.47
C LEU A 199 -0.68 16.92 4.74
N LEU A 200 -1.48 17.61 5.57
CA LEU A 200 -1.20 19.01 5.92
C LEU A 200 0.15 19.19 6.62
N THR A 201 0.53 18.22 7.48
CA THR A 201 1.83 18.22 8.15
C THR A 201 2.98 17.97 7.17
N GLN A 202 2.81 17.01 6.25
CA GLN A 202 3.79 16.71 5.21
C GLN A 202 3.94 17.87 4.23
N LEU A 203 2.84 18.48 3.77
CA LEU A 203 2.84 19.64 2.88
C LEU A 203 3.70 20.78 3.44
N ARG A 204 3.53 21.11 4.72
CA ARG A 204 4.35 22.12 5.39
C ARG A 204 5.81 21.69 5.45
N GLY A 205 6.08 20.44 5.83
CA GLY A 205 7.43 19.89 5.86
C GLY A 205 8.14 19.96 4.49
N PHE A 206 7.45 19.61 3.40
CA PHE A 206 8.02 19.67 2.06
C PHE A 206 8.25 21.10 1.58
N TYR A 207 7.39 22.04 1.99
CA TYR A 207 7.58 23.46 1.70
C TYR A 207 8.82 24.01 2.42
N ASP A 208 8.93 23.74 3.72
CA ASP A 208 10.03 24.23 4.57
C ASP A 208 11.39 23.63 4.15
N ASN A 209 11.40 22.41 3.59
CA ASN A 209 12.60 21.74 3.09
C ASN A 209 12.86 21.94 1.58
N GLU A 210 12.12 22.83 0.91
CA GLU A 210 12.26 23.14 -0.53
C GLU A 210 12.09 21.91 -1.46
N GLN A 211 11.35 20.89 -1.02
CA GLN A 211 11.09 19.66 -1.76
C GLN A 211 9.89 19.80 -2.70
N TYR A 212 9.98 20.71 -3.68
CA TYR A 212 8.85 21.09 -4.53
C TYR A 212 8.19 19.95 -5.31
N PHE A 213 8.96 18.92 -5.71
CA PHE A 213 8.40 17.74 -6.37
C PHE A 213 7.45 16.97 -5.44
N LEU A 214 7.87 16.72 -4.20
CA LEU A 214 7.06 16.03 -3.19
C LEU A 214 5.89 16.90 -2.74
N LEU A 215 6.12 18.19 -2.57
CA LEU A 215 5.08 19.18 -2.27
C LEU A 215 3.94 19.11 -3.31
N GLY A 216 4.28 19.07 -4.60
CA GLY A 216 3.31 18.96 -5.68
C GLY A 216 2.51 17.66 -5.63
N LEU A 217 3.18 16.51 -5.41
CA LEU A 217 2.52 15.22 -5.30
C LEU A 217 1.61 15.15 -4.05
N ASP A 218 2.09 15.66 -2.91
CA ASP A 218 1.33 15.74 -1.66
C ASP A 218 0.07 16.60 -1.83
N ALA A 219 0.19 17.76 -2.49
CA ALA A 219 -0.95 18.63 -2.77
C ALA A 219 -2.02 17.93 -3.64
N VAL A 220 -1.61 17.14 -4.64
CA VAL A 220 -2.55 16.34 -5.45
C VAL A 220 -3.27 15.30 -4.58
N ILE A 221 -2.55 14.62 -3.69
CA ILE A 221 -3.15 13.63 -2.77
C ILE A 221 -4.10 14.33 -1.79
N LEU A 222 -3.74 15.51 -1.27
CA LEU A 222 -4.60 16.30 -0.38
C LEU A 222 -5.89 16.73 -1.05
N VAL A 223 -5.82 17.24 -2.28
CA VAL A 223 -7.02 17.57 -3.07
C VAL A 223 -7.89 16.34 -3.28
N THR A 224 -7.27 15.21 -3.61
CA THR A 224 -7.99 13.93 -3.79
C THR A 224 -8.64 13.46 -2.49
N ALA A 225 -7.97 13.60 -1.34
CA ALA A 225 -8.50 13.24 -0.03
C ALA A 225 -9.71 14.10 0.36
N ILE A 226 -9.63 15.41 0.12
CA ILE A 226 -10.76 16.33 0.32
C ILE A 226 -11.92 15.95 -0.59
N TRP A 227 -11.65 15.66 -1.87
CA TRP A 227 -12.68 15.22 -2.82
C TRP A 227 -13.35 13.92 -2.34
N VAL A 228 -12.59 12.89 -1.97
CA VAL A 228 -13.16 11.65 -1.42
C VAL A 228 -14.01 11.92 -0.18
N GLY A 229 -13.58 12.85 0.68
CA GLY A 229 -14.39 13.32 1.81
C GLY A 229 -15.73 13.90 1.36
N LEU A 230 -15.75 14.81 0.40
CA LEU A 230 -16.99 15.42 -0.11
C LEU A 230 -17.90 14.41 -0.83
N GLU A 231 -17.32 13.55 -1.66
CA GLU A 231 -18.04 12.49 -2.38
C GLU A 231 -18.65 11.48 -1.39
N SER A 232 -17.95 11.20 -0.29
CA SER A 232 -18.46 10.33 0.77
C SER A 232 -19.74 10.86 1.40
N LEU A 233 -19.80 12.17 1.69
CA LEU A 233 -20.99 12.79 2.24
C LEU A 233 -22.15 12.74 1.24
N SER A 234 -21.87 12.99 -0.03
CA SER A 234 -22.85 12.91 -1.12
C SER A 234 -23.43 11.49 -1.25
N ALA A 235 -22.56 10.49 -1.35
CA ALA A 235 -22.94 9.08 -1.50
C ALA A 235 -23.74 8.56 -0.30
N LEU A 236 -23.33 8.89 0.92
CA LEU A 236 -24.05 8.49 2.14
C LEU A 236 -25.42 9.17 2.25
N ARG A 237 -25.53 10.46 1.90
CA ARG A 237 -26.83 11.16 1.89
C ARG A 237 -27.80 10.55 0.88
N LYS A 238 -27.31 10.25 -0.32
CA LYS A 238 -28.11 9.61 -1.37
C LYS A 238 -28.55 8.19 -0.98
N ALA A 239 -27.63 7.39 -0.42
CA ALA A 239 -27.97 6.06 0.06
C ALA A 239 -28.96 6.07 1.23
N ALA A 240 -28.87 7.08 2.12
CA ALA A 240 -29.82 7.25 3.21
C ALA A 240 -31.22 7.66 2.73
N SER A 241 -31.34 8.47 1.67
CA SER A 241 -32.65 8.80 1.09
C SER A 241 -33.29 7.58 0.41
N GLU A 242 -32.52 6.85 -0.41
CA GLU A 242 -32.99 5.63 -1.08
C GLU A 242 -33.46 4.56 -0.08
N SER A 243 -32.74 4.38 1.04
CA SER A 243 -33.13 3.43 2.08
C SER A 243 -34.43 3.82 2.81
N ARG A 244 -34.71 5.12 2.98
CA ARG A 244 -35.95 5.61 3.61
C ARG A 244 -37.15 5.38 2.70
N GLU A 245 -36.99 5.62 1.40
CA GLU A 245 -38.04 5.37 0.39
C GLU A 245 -38.37 3.87 0.28
N SER A 246 -37.38 2.98 0.36
CA SER A 246 -37.62 1.53 0.34
C SER A 246 -38.28 0.98 1.61
N SER A 247 -38.27 1.75 2.71
CA SER A 247 -38.84 1.34 4.01
C SER A 247 -40.25 1.92 4.24
N ALA A 248 -40.71 2.81 3.36
CA ALA A 248 -42.02 3.47 3.41
C ALA A 248 -43.02 2.75 2.48
#